data_AF-A0A662GWQ0-F1
#
_entry.id   AF-A0A662GWQ0-F1
#
_cell.length_a   1.000
_cell.length_b   1.000
_cell.length_c   1.000
_cell.angle_alpha   90.00
_cell.angle_beta   90.00
_cell.angle_gamma   90.00
#
_symmetry.space_group_name_H-M   'P 1'
#
loop_
_entity.id
_entity.type
_entity.pdbx_description
1 polymer ?
#
loop_
_entity_poly.entity_id
_entity_poly.type
_entity_poly.pdbx_seq_one_letter_code
_entity_poly.pdbx_strand_id
1 'polypeptide(L)'
;MSFIKKALGKIWTPPEEKISELVIYHAELCFKAVEALAKATEEVCKIDKEQLEQCLQKVHSYEEEADRIRREIVKELAKGALPPLSREDFIRLAERMDLVADWAKEAA
;
A
#
# COMPACT_ATOMS: atom_id res chain seq x y z
N MET A 1 31.48 -14.47 -2.21
CA MET A 1 30.18 -14.51 -1.50
C MET A 1 29.08 -13.64 -2.10
N SER A 2 29.37 -12.63 -2.93
CA SER A 2 28.34 -11.74 -3.53
C SER A 2 27.51 -12.39 -4.68
N PHE A 3 28.14 -13.20 -5.53
CA PHE A 3 27.46 -13.80 -6.69
C PHE A 3 26.41 -14.88 -6.35
N ILE A 4 26.67 -15.70 -5.32
CA ILE A 4 25.77 -16.80 -4.93
C ILE A 4 24.46 -16.27 -4.34
N LYS A 5 24.50 -15.20 -3.53
CA LYS A 5 23.29 -14.52 -3.03
C LYS A 5 22.45 -13.93 -4.17
N LYS A 6 23.09 -13.33 -5.17
CA LYS A 6 22.39 -12.71 -6.31
C LYS A 6 21.75 -13.75 -7.25
N ALA A 7 22.35 -14.94 -7.37
CA ALA A 7 21.80 -16.05 -8.15
C ALA A 7 20.68 -16.81 -7.40
N LEU A 8 20.83 -17.03 -6.08
CA LEU A 8 19.80 -17.66 -5.23
C LEU A 8 18.59 -16.75 -4.97
N GLY A 9 18.77 -15.42 -4.89
CA GLY A 9 17.67 -14.46 -4.78
C GLY A 9 16.75 -14.42 -6.00
N LYS A 10 17.18 -14.95 -7.16
CA LYS A 10 16.31 -15.21 -8.32
C LYS A 10 15.48 -16.50 -8.18
N ILE A 11 15.78 -17.36 -7.20
CA ILE A 11 15.21 -18.70 -7.03
C ILE A 11 14.38 -18.79 -5.74
N TRP A 12 14.74 -18.05 -4.69
CA TRP A 12 14.02 -18.06 -3.40
C TRP A 12 14.18 -16.71 -2.68
N THR A 13 13.06 -16.06 -2.40
CA THR A 13 12.97 -14.87 -1.52
C THR A 13 12.49 -15.33 -0.13
N PRO A 14 13.18 -14.95 0.96
CA PRO A 14 12.70 -15.20 2.30
C PRO A 14 11.26 -14.70 2.49
N PRO A 15 10.37 -15.47 3.16
CA PRO A 15 9.00 -15.05 3.36
C PRO A 15 8.86 -13.68 4.03
N GLU A 16 9.75 -13.36 4.98
CA GLU A 16 9.77 -12.08 5.68
C GLU A 16 10.12 -10.91 4.75
N GLU A 17 11.09 -11.11 3.84
CA GLU A 17 11.47 -10.10 2.85
C GLU A 17 10.32 -9.85 1.88
N LYS A 18 9.67 -10.91 1.37
CA LYS A 18 8.50 -10.80 0.51
C LYS A 18 7.34 -10.06 1.18
N ILE A 19 7.02 -10.39 2.44
CA ILE A 19 5.96 -9.70 3.18
C ILE A 19 6.32 -8.23 3.41
N SER A 20 7.57 -7.94 3.75
CA SER A 20 8.05 -6.58 3.97
C SER A 20 7.93 -5.73 2.70
N GLU A 21 8.30 -6.28 1.54
CA GLU A 21 8.13 -5.62 0.24
C GLU A 21 6.68 -5.26 -0.05
N LEU A 22 5.75 -6.20 0.18
CA LEU A 22 4.31 -5.96 -0.01
C LEU A 22 3.78 -4.88 0.95
N VAL A 23 4.19 -4.91 2.22
CA VAL A 23 3.77 -3.95 3.25
C VAL A 23 4.31 -2.56 2.96
N ILE A 24 5.56 -2.43 2.50
CA ILE A 24 6.15 -1.15 2.07
C ILE A 24 5.39 -0.61 0.86
N TYR A 25 5.12 -1.47 -0.13
CA TYR A 25 4.38 -1.04 -1.32
C TYR A 25 2.96 -0.58 -0.98
N HIS A 26 2.27 -1.30 -0.09
CA HIS A 26 0.99 -0.86 0.47
C HIS A 26 1.09 0.52 1.14
N ALA A 27 2.10 0.74 1.97
CA ALA A 27 2.31 2.03 2.63
C ALA A 27 2.53 3.17 1.63
N GLU A 28 3.28 2.93 0.55
CA GLU A 28 3.47 3.92 -0.52
C GLU A 28 2.15 4.28 -1.22
N LEU A 29 1.25 3.32 -1.41
CA LEU A 29 -0.07 3.55 -2.02
C LEU A 29 -0.98 4.34 -1.08
N CYS A 30 -1.02 4.00 0.21
CA CYS A 30 -1.75 4.78 1.20
C CYS A 30 -1.25 6.24 1.25
N PHE A 31 0.08 6.43 1.20
CA PHE A 31 0.67 7.77 1.15
C PHE A 31 0.26 8.53 -0.12
N LYS A 32 0.26 7.87 -1.29
CA LYS A 32 -0.18 8.47 -2.56
C LYS A 32 -1.65 8.87 -2.54
N ALA A 33 -2.52 8.10 -1.90
CA ALA A 33 -3.93 8.47 -1.72
C ALA A 33 -4.06 9.77 -0.92
N VAL A 34 -3.34 9.89 0.20
CA VAL A 34 -3.30 11.12 1.01
C VAL A 34 -2.70 12.30 0.24
N GLU A 35 -1.61 12.09 -0.51
CA GLU A 35 -0.99 13.13 -1.33
C GLU A 35 -1.93 13.63 -2.44
N ALA A 36 -2.69 12.72 -3.06
CA ALA A 36 -3.69 13.07 -4.06
C ALA A 36 -4.85 13.88 -3.46
N LEU A 37 -5.28 13.55 -2.24
CA LEU A 37 -6.28 14.33 -1.52
C LEU A 37 -5.77 15.73 -1.20
N ALA A 38 -4.54 15.86 -0.69
CA ALA A 38 -3.93 17.15 -0.42
C ALA A 38 -3.94 18.04 -1.68
N LYS A 39 -3.54 17.47 -2.84
CA LYS A 39 -3.62 18.17 -4.13
C LYS A 39 -5.07 18.54 -4.50
N ALA A 40 -6.04 17.64 -4.34
CA ALA A 40 -7.44 17.95 -4.60
C ALA A 40 -7.94 19.14 -3.74
N THR A 41 -7.56 19.21 -2.47
CA THR A 41 -7.93 20.34 -1.59
C THR A 41 -7.30 21.66 -2.01
N GLU A 42 -6.13 21.66 -2.64
CA GLU A 42 -5.52 22.87 -3.21
C GLU A 42 -6.22 23.31 -4.50
N GLU A 43 -6.68 22.36 -5.32
CA GLU A 43 -7.37 22.62 -6.59
C GLU A 43 -8.82 23.08 -6.40
N VAL A 44 -9.48 22.72 -5.30
CA VAL A 44 -10.91 23.05 -5.07
C VAL A 44 -11.20 24.56 -5.09
N CYS A 45 -10.20 25.39 -4.78
CA CYS A 45 -10.33 26.85 -4.80
C CYS A 45 -10.07 27.48 -6.19
N LYS A 46 -9.72 26.67 -7.19
CA LYS A 46 -9.39 27.13 -8.55
C LYS A 46 -10.57 26.91 -9.51
N ILE A 47 -10.51 27.55 -10.68
CA ILE A 47 -11.56 27.48 -11.71
C ILE A 47 -11.47 26.16 -12.51
N ASP A 48 -10.33 25.46 -12.43
CA ASP A 48 -10.06 24.24 -13.20
C ASP A 48 -10.69 23.00 -12.56
N LYS A 49 -11.91 22.67 -12.99
CA LYS A 49 -12.66 21.50 -12.52
C LYS A 49 -12.09 20.18 -13.03
N GLU A 50 -11.46 20.18 -14.20
CA GLU A 50 -10.89 18.96 -14.78
C GLU A 50 -9.70 18.49 -13.93
N GLN A 51 -8.86 19.44 -13.51
CA GLN A 51 -7.73 19.11 -12.65
C GLN A 51 -8.16 18.57 -11.28
N LEU A 52 -9.24 19.12 -10.70
CA LEU A 52 -9.83 18.61 -9.46
C LEU A 52 -10.35 17.17 -9.64
N GLU A 53 -11.15 16.91 -10.67
CA GLU A 53 -11.67 15.57 -10.97
C GLU A 53 -10.55 14.53 -11.14
N GLN A 54 -9.46 14.89 -11.82
CA GLN A 54 -8.29 14.02 -11.96
C GLN A 54 -7.61 13.71 -10.61
N CYS A 55 -7.54 14.68 -9.69
CA CYS A 55 -6.99 14.44 -8.36
C CYS A 55 -7.89 13.51 -7.54
N LEU A 56 -9.21 13.72 -7.56
CA LEU A 56 -10.18 12.85 -6.88
C LEU A 56 -10.14 11.42 -7.42
N GLN A 57 -10.05 11.25 -8.74
CA GLN A 57 -9.91 9.94 -9.37
C GLN A 57 -8.61 9.25 -8.94
N LYS A 58 -7.51 9.99 -8.77
CA LYS A 58 -6.26 9.44 -8.24
C LYS A 58 -6.41 8.94 -6.81
N VAL A 59 -7.08 9.69 -5.92
CA VAL A 59 -7.35 9.24 -4.54
C VAL A 59 -8.03 7.87 -4.58
N HIS A 60 -9.13 7.75 -5.33
CA HIS A 60 -9.87 6.50 -5.47
C HIS A 60 -8.98 5.37 -6.00
N SER A 61 -8.22 5.62 -7.08
CA SER A 61 -7.37 4.59 -7.69
C SER A 61 -6.26 4.09 -6.76
N TYR A 62 -5.68 4.97 -5.93
CA TYR A 62 -4.62 4.59 -5.01
C TYR A 62 -5.16 3.81 -3.81
N GLU A 63 -6.36 4.15 -3.32
CA GLU A 63 -7.03 3.37 -2.28
C GLU A 63 -7.43 1.97 -2.81
N GLU A 64 -8.00 1.85 -4.01
CA GLU A 64 -8.38 0.55 -4.58
C GLU A 64 -7.16 -0.36 -4.77
N GLU A 65 -6.05 0.24 -5.22
CA GLU A 65 -4.76 -0.43 -5.35
C GLU A 65 -4.21 -0.86 -3.98
N ALA A 66 -4.23 0.03 -2.98
CA ALA A 66 -3.79 -0.28 -1.61
C ALA A 66 -4.61 -1.44 -1.04
N ASP A 67 -5.93 -1.39 -1.19
CA ASP A 67 -6.82 -2.43 -0.71
C ASP A 67 -6.55 -3.79 -1.35
N ARG A 68 -6.25 -3.81 -2.66
CA ARG A 68 -5.83 -5.04 -3.32
C ARG A 68 -4.53 -5.59 -2.72
N ILE A 69 -3.53 -4.74 -2.47
CA ILE A 69 -2.26 -5.18 -1.88
C ILE A 69 -2.46 -5.64 -0.43
N ARG A 70 -3.37 -5.03 0.34
CA ARG A 70 -3.73 -5.51 1.69
C ARG A 70 -4.24 -6.94 1.65
N ARG A 71 -5.14 -7.26 0.72
CA ARG A 71 -5.65 -8.63 0.52
C ARG A 71 -4.53 -9.60 0.13
N GLU A 72 -3.55 -9.16 -0.66
CA GLU A 72 -2.38 -9.96 -1.01
C GLU A 72 -1.47 -10.24 0.19
N ILE A 73 -1.20 -9.23 1.03
CA ILE A 73 -0.45 -9.38 2.29
C ILE A 73 -1.13 -10.44 3.16
N VAL A 74 -2.43 -10.33 3.40
CA VAL A 74 -3.20 -11.29 4.21
C VAL A 74 -3.12 -12.71 3.61
N LYS A 75 -3.23 -12.83 2.29
CA LYS A 75 -3.12 -14.12 1.58
C LYS A 75 -1.74 -14.76 1.74
N GLU A 76 -0.66 -13.98 1.64
CA GLU A 76 0.70 -14.48 1.82
C GLU A 76 0.96 -14.88 3.28
N LEU A 77 0.48 -14.08 4.24
CA LEU A 77 0.57 -14.36 5.67
C LEU A 77 -0.21 -15.63 6.07
N ALA A 78 -1.36 -15.88 5.43
CA ALA A 78 -2.17 -17.08 5.65
C ALA A 78 -1.47 -18.38 5.26
N LYS A 79 -0.44 -18.34 4.40
CA LYS A 79 0.38 -19.53 4.04
C LYS A 79 1.19 -20.08 5.20
N GLY A 80 1.35 -19.32 6.28
CA GLY A 80 1.92 -19.80 7.52
C GLY A 80 3.45 -19.81 7.58
N ALA A 81 4.13 -19.09 6.68
CA ALA A 81 5.59 -19.08 6.61
C ALA A 81 6.27 -18.25 7.71
N LEU A 82 5.53 -17.37 8.39
CA LEU A 82 6.02 -16.55 9.51
C LEU A 82 5.46 -17.02 10.88
N PRO A 83 6.20 -16.78 11.98
CA PRO A 83 5.73 -16.99 13.33
C PRO A 83 4.39 -16.29 13.60
N PRO A 84 3.53 -16.83 14.49
CA PRO A 84 2.20 -16.26 14.75
C PRO A 84 2.22 -14.78 15.16
N LEU A 85 3.14 -14.37 16.04
CA LEU A 85 3.25 -12.99 16.50
C LEU A 85 3.64 -12.03 15.36
N SER A 86 4.66 -12.38 14.57
CA SER A 86 5.07 -11.56 13.42
C SER A 86 3.94 -11.43 12.39
N ARG A 87 3.14 -12.48 12.20
CA ARG A 87 1.97 -12.44 11.32
C ARG A 87 0.91 -11.45 11.81
N GLU A 88 0.61 -11.49 13.11
CA GLU A 88 -0.34 -10.58 13.73
C GLU A 88 0.13 -9.12 13.58
N ASP A 89 1.42 -8.85 13.82
CA ASP A 89 2.00 -7.52 13.69
C ASP A 89 1.86 -6.97 12.26
N PHE A 90 2.18 -7.77 11.24
CA PHE A 90 2.03 -7.35 9.84
C PHE A 90 0.58 -7.11 9.43
N ILE A 91 -0.36 -7.97 9.87
CA ILE A 91 -1.79 -7.77 9.60
C ILE A 91 -2.25 -6.44 10.20
N ARG A 92 -1.97 -6.21 11.49
CA ARG A 92 -2.37 -4.99 12.19
C ARG A 92 -1.75 -3.74 11.59
N LEU A 93 -0.49 -3.83 11.14
CA LEU A 93 0.18 -2.71 10.48
C LEU A 93 -0.50 -2.38 9.14
N ALA A 94 -0.74 -3.38 8.30
CA ALA A 94 -1.40 -3.19 7.01
C ALA A 94 -2.81 -2.60 7.20
N GLU A 95 -3.62 -3.15 8.10
CA GLU A 95 -4.96 -2.63 8.43
C GLU A 95 -4.94 -1.18 8.90
N ARG A 96 -3.99 -0.79 9.75
CA ARG A 96 -3.91 0.59 10.24
C ARG A 96 -3.52 1.59 9.16
N MET A 97 -2.61 1.22 8.25
CA MET A 97 -2.23 2.08 7.13
C MET A 97 -3.38 2.22 6.14
N ASP A 98 -4.12 1.14 5.92
CA ASP A 98 -5.25 1.09 5.01
C ASP A 98 -6.37 2.04 5.42
N LEU A 99 -6.71 2.06 6.71
CA LEU A 99 -7.68 3.02 7.26
C LEU A 99 -7.35 4.49 6.94
N VAL A 100 -6.07 4.83 6.81
CA VAL A 100 -5.65 6.19 6.41
C VAL A 100 -5.98 6.46 4.94
N ALA A 101 -5.79 5.48 4.06
CA ALA A 101 -6.16 5.60 2.65
C ALA A 101 -7.69 5.65 2.47
N ASP A 102 -8.42 4.83 3.22
CA ASP A 102 -9.89 4.84 3.25
C ASP A 102 -10.42 6.20 3.67
N TRP A 103 -9.89 6.79 4.76
CA TRP A 103 -10.29 8.13 5.18
C TRP A 103 -9.93 9.21 4.16
N ALA A 104 -8.83 9.05 3.41
CA ALA A 104 -8.51 9.96 2.34
C ALA A 104 -9.55 9.91 1.20
N LYS A 105 -10.02 8.71 0.86
CA LYS A 105 -11.09 8.49 -0.12
C LYS A 105 -12.45 9.01 0.36
N GLU A 106 -12.81 8.79 1.62
CA GLU A 106 -14.08 9.28 2.18
C GLU A 106 -14.14 10.81 2.32
N ALA A 107 -12.98 11.47 2.45
CA ALA A 107 -12.89 12.93 2.49
C ALA A 107 -12.89 13.59 1.11
N ALA A 108 -12.56 12.84 0.05
CA ALA A 108 -12.49 13.30 -1.34
C ALA A 108 -13.90 13.41 -1.96
#